data_AF-A0A937X316-F1
#
_entry.id   AF-A0A937X316-F1
#
_cell.length_a   1.000
_cell.length_b   1.000
_cell.length_c   1.000
_cell.angle_alpha   90.00
_cell.angle_beta   90.00
_cell.angle_gamma   90.00
#
_symmetry.space_group_name_H-M   'P 1'
#
loop_
_entity.id
_entity.type
_entity.pdbx_description
1 polymer ?
#
loop_
_entity_poly.entity_id
_entity_poly.type
_entity_poly.pdbx_seq_one_letter_code
_entity_poly.pdbx_strand_id
1 'polypeptide(L)'
;MKTRLFTPVDISPLAYFRIAFGMIMLWEVWRYIDHGWIDRYYVQPIFHFTYYGFGWVQPWPEPFMYLHFIVLGALALCIAVGLWYRVTSILFFLAFTYVFLLDMVQYLNHFYLICLVSFLMIWIPAHRTWSVDAWFRPSLLAKTAPAWTLYVLRFQLGIAYFYGGIAKINGDWLRGEPIRA
;
A
#
# COMPACT_ATOMS: atom_id res chain seq x y z
N MET A 1 5.91 16.57 -30.64
CA MET A 1 4.96 15.77 -29.83
C MET A 1 5.05 16.24 -28.38
N LYS A 2 4.28 17.27 -27.98
CA LYS A 2 4.26 17.74 -26.58
C LYS A 2 3.76 16.59 -25.70
N THR A 3 4.61 16.13 -24.79
CA THR A 3 4.45 14.87 -24.05
C THR A 3 3.21 14.95 -23.16
N ARG A 4 2.09 14.32 -23.57
CA ARG A 4 0.81 14.34 -22.85
C ARG A 4 0.92 13.98 -21.35
N LEU A 5 1.97 13.26 -20.98
CA LEU A 5 2.32 12.84 -19.61
C LEU A 5 2.63 13.99 -18.64
N PHE A 6 3.12 15.13 -19.14
CA PHE A 6 3.47 16.29 -18.30
C PHE A 6 2.42 17.40 -18.36
N THR A 7 1.29 17.16 -19.04
CA THR A 7 0.17 18.10 -19.04
C THR A 7 -0.33 18.28 -17.60
N PRO A 8 -0.54 19.52 -17.13
CA PRO A 8 -1.15 19.77 -15.83
C PRO A 8 -2.57 19.22 -15.81
N VAL A 9 -2.89 18.38 -14.83
CA VAL A 9 -4.23 17.88 -14.54
C VAL A 9 -4.61 18.22 -13.11
N ASP A 10 -5.91 18.25 -12.81
CA ASP A 10 -6.40 18.50 -11.45
C ASP A 10 -5.78 17.51 -10.46
N ILE A 11 -5.28 18.04 -9.34
CA ILE A 11 -4.55 17.25 -8.33
C ILE A 11 -5.48 16.53 -7.34
N SER A 12 -6.75 16.94 -7.25
CA SER A 12 -7.70 16.46 -6.24
C SER A 12 -7.85 14.93 -6.21
N PRO A 13 -7.88 14.19 -7.35
CA PRO A 13 -7.93 12.73 -7.34
C PRO A 13 -6.76 12.08 -6.59
N LEU A 14 -5.55 12.67 -6.65
CA LEU A 14 -4.39 12.14 -5.92
C LEU A 14 -4.54 12.34 -4.41
N ALA A 15 -5.16 13.45 -3.98
CA ALA A 15 -5.43 13.71 -2.59
C ALA A 15 -6.50 12.75 -2.04
N TYR A 16 -7.58 12.53 -2.78
CA TYR A 16 -8.57 11.51 -2.44
C TYR A 16 -7.94 10.12 -2.33
N PHE A 17 -7.12 9.74 -3.31
CA PHE A 17 -6.41 8.46 -3.29
C PHE A 17 -5.52 8.34 -2.06
N ARG A 18 -4.76 9.37 -1.72
CA ARG A 18 -3.89 9.41 -0.54
C ARG A 18 -4.66 9.19 0.76
N ILE A 19 -5.76 9.94 0.94
CA ILE A 19 -6.61 9.84 2.14
C ILE A 19 -7.22 8.44 2.22
N ALA A 20 -7.84 7.96 1.14
CA ALA A 20 -8.45 6.64 1.10
C ALA A 20 -7.43 5.53 1.38
N PHE A 21 -6.25 5.57 0.73
CA PHE A 21 -5.18 4.61 0.95
C PHE A 21 -4.76 4.60 2.43
N GLY A 22 -4.43 5.76 3.01
CA GLY A 22 -4.01 5.83 4.41
C GLY A 22 -5.08 5.33 5.38
N MET A 23 -6.36 5.64 5.13
CA MET A 23 -7.47 5.15 5.96
C MET A 23 -7.70 3.64 5.85
N ILE A 24 -7.63 3.08 4.64
CA ILE A 24 -7.75 1.63 4.44
C ILE A 24 -6.58 0.91 5.12
N MET A 25 -5.36 1.44 5.03
CA MET A 25 -4.19 0.85 5.70
C MET A 25 -4.29 0.94 7.23
N LEU A 26 -4.80 2.05 7.76
CA LEU A 26 -5.06 2.19 9.19
C LEU A 26 -6.10 1.16 9.66
N TRP A 27 -7.17 0.96 8.89
CA TRP A 27 -8.15 -0.09 9.16
C TRP A 27 -7.52 -1.48 9.13
N GLU A 28 -6.68 -1.78 8.13
CA GLU A 28 -6.02 -3.08 8.04
C GLU A 28 -5.14 -3.35 9.27
N VAL A 29 -4.37 -2.38 9.72
CA VAL A 29 -3.58 -2.49 10.97
C VAL A 29 -4.49 -2.74 12.17
N TRP A 30 -5.61 -2.01 12.29
CA TRP A 30 -6.56 -2.23 13.38
C TRP A 30 -7.13 -3.66 13.36
N ARG A 31 -7.49 -4.19 12.18
CA ARG A 31 -7.96 -5.59 12.04
C ARG A 31 -6.91 -6.60 12.50
N TYR A 32 -5.64 -6.38 12.16
CA TYR A 32 -4.55 -7.26 12.58
C TYR A 32 -4.42 -7.34 14.11
N ILE A 33 -4.61 -6.21 14.79
CA ILE A 33 -4.60 -6.14 16.26
C ILE A 33 -5.84 -6.81 16.83
N ASP A 34 -7.03 -6.42 16.37
CA ASP A 34 -8.32 -6.88 16.87
C ASP A 34 -8.52 -8.39 16.74
N HIS A 35 -8.09 -8.98 15.63
CA HIS A 35 -8.21 -10.42 15.37
C HIS A 35 -7.06 -11.25 15.96
N GLY A 36 -6.10 -10.62 16.65
CA GLY A 36 -4.92 -11.30 17.21
C GLY A 36 -4.00 -11.91 16.14
N TRP A 37 -4.02 -11.38 14.91
CA TRP A 37 -3.26 -11.92 13.79
C TRP A 37 -1.76 -11.67 13.92
N ILE A 38 -1.37 -10.60 14.60
CA ILE A 38 0.06 -10.32 14.87
C ILE A 38 0.68 -11.50 15.65
N ASP A 39 0.02 -11.90 16.74
CA ASP A 39 0.46 -13.02 17.57
C ASP A 39 0.51 -14.32 16.75
N ARG A 40 -0.64 -14.64 16.14
CA ARG A 40 -0.86 -15.90 15.45
C ARG A 40 0.07 -16.11 14.25
N TYR A 41 0.39 -15.04 13.52
CA TYR A 41 1.14 -15.14 12.27
C TYR A 41 2.62 -14.81 12.40
N TYR A 42 3.06 -14.09 13.44
CA TYR A 42 4.45 -13.63 13.54
C TYR A 42 5.13 -13.87 14.89
N VAL A 43 4.38 -14.19 15.96
CA VAL A 43 4.96 -14.40 17.30
C VAL A 43 4.96 -15.89 17.67
N GLN A 44 3.81 -16.56 17.54
CA GLN A 44 3.65 -17.98 17.88
C GLN A 44 4.37 -18.95 16.94
N PRO A 45 4.42 -18.74 15.61
CA PRO A 45 5.04 -19.71 14.72
C PRO A 45 6.53 -19.90 15.00
N ILE A 46 6.95 -21.16 15.15
CA ILE A 46 8.36 -21.53 15.36
C ILE A 46 9.21 -21.46 14.08
N PHE A 47 8.56 -21.37 12.91
CA PHE A 47 9.21 -21.33 11.61
C PHE A 47 8.39 -20.50 10.62
N HIS A 48 9.07 -19.67 9.83
CA HIS A 48 8.48 -18.89 8.75
C HIS A 48 9.05 -19.32 7.40
N PHE A 49 8.17 -19.45 6.41
CA PHE A 49 8.59 -19.76 5.05
C PHE A 49 8.99 -18.47 4.34
N THR A 50 10.27 -18.15 4.34
CA THR A 50 10.78 -16.92 3.73
C THR A 50 10.82 -17.00 2.21
N TYR A 51 10.64 -15.86 1.54
CA TYR A 51 10.86 -15.74 0.10
C TYR A 51 12.31 -16.04 -0.30
N TYR A 52 12.52 -16.54 -1.52
CA TYR A 52 13.86 -16.77 -2.07
C TYR A 52 14.70 -15.48 -2.03
N GLY A 53 15.89 -15.54 -1.44
CA GLY A 53 16.79 -14.40 -1.24
C GLY A 53 16.49 -13.54 0.00
N PHE A 54 15.41 -13.81 0.73
CA PHE A 54 14.99 -13.06 1.92
C PHE A 54 15.01 -13.91 3.21
N GLY A 55 15.79 -14.99 3.26
CA GLY A 55 15.93 -15.82 4.46
C GLY A 55 16.46 -15.08 5.71
N TRP A 56 17.09 -13.93 5.50
CA TRP A 56 17.58 -13.04 6.56
C TRP A 56 16.48 -12.15 7.17
N VAL A 57 15.30 -12.06 6.53
CA VAL A 57 14.17 -11.29 7.04
C VAL A 57 13.42 -12.16 8.04
N GLN A 58 13.45 -11.76 9.31
CA GLN A 58 12.85 -12.50 10.42
C GLN A 58 11.92 -11.58 11.20
N PRO A 59 10.85 -12.12 11.81
CA PRO A 59 9.93 -11.32 12.61
C PRO A 59 10.67 -10.73 13.80
N TRP A 60 10.24 -9.54 14.21
CA TRP A 60 10.72 -8.97 15.45
C TRP A 60 10.26 -9.84 16.63
N PRO A 61 11.10 -10.03 17.67
CA PRO A 61 10.64 -10.69 18.88
C PRO A 61 9.55 -9.85 19.56
N GLU A 62 8.69 -10.49 20.32
CA GLU A 62 7.76 -9.80 21.20
C GLU A 62 8.54 -8.93 22.21
N PRO A 63 8.15 -7.67 22.49
CA PRO A 63 6.93 -6.95 22.07
C PRO A 63 7.07 -6.12 20.78
N PHE A 64 8.24 -6.17 20.13
CA PHE A 64 8.57 -5.25 19.04
C PHE A 64 7.75 -5.48 17.77
N MET A 65 7.21 -6.69 17.57
CA MET A 65 6.29 -6.93 16.43
C MET A 65 4.98 -6.13 16.57
N TYR A 66 4.42 -6.04 17.78
CA TYR A 66 3.25 -5.20 18.04
C TYR A 66 3.59 -3.71 17.86
N LEU A 67 4.75 -3.29 18.36
CA LEU A 67 5.24 -1.92 18.16
C LEU A 67 5.37 -1.58 16.66
N HIS A 68 5.88 -2.52 15.85
CA HIS A 68 5.99 -2.35 14.40
C HIS A 68 4.62 -2.08 13.75
N PHE A 69 3.58 -2.83 14.12
CA PHE A 69 2.22 -2.60 13.63
C PHE A 69 1.63 -1.27 14.11
N ILE A 70 1.87 -0.87 15.36
CA ILE A 70 1.45 0.45 15.88
C ILE A 70 2.10 1.57 15.08
N VAL A 71 3.41 1.47 14.81
CA VAL A 71 4.16 2.42 13.97
C VAL A 71 3.59 2.42 12.55
N LEU A 72 3.28 1.26 11.98
CA LEU A 72 2.68 1.13 10.66
C LEU A 72 1.32 1.85 10.57
N GLY A 73 0.48 1.72 11.60
CA GLY A 73 -0.79 2.45 11.71
C GLY A 73 -0.58 3.97 11.83
N ALA A 74 0.37 4.41 12.66
CA ALA A 74 0.72 5.83 12.76
C ALA A 74 1.22 6.41 11.43
N LEU A 75 2.06 5.66 10.70
CA LEU A 75 2.53 6.04 9.37
C LEU A 75 1.38 6.13 8.36
N ALA A 76 0.42 5.19 8.39
CA ALA A 76 -0.77 5.22 7.55
C ALA A 76 -1.63 6.47 7.82
N LEU A 77 -1.82 6.83 9.09
CA LEU A 77 -2.53 8.06 9.48
C LEU A 77 -1.80 9.31 8.99
N CYS A 78 -0.48 9.39 9.18
CA CYS A 78 0.33 10.49 8.67
C CYS A 78 0.24 10.62 7.14
N ILE A 79 0.22 9.51 6.41
CA ILE A 79 -0.03 9.51 4.96
C ILE A 79 -1.43 10.06 4.64
N ALA A 80 -2.48 9.62 5.34
CA ALA A 80 -3.85 10.06 5.11
C ALA A 80 -3.97 11.58 5.22
N VAL A 81 -3.48 12.14 6.33
CA VAL A 81 -3.49 13.60 6.57
C VAL A 81 -2.43 14.36 5.77
N GLY A 82 -1.45 13.66 5.20
CA GLY A 82 -0.35 14.24 4.43
C GLY A 82 0.63 15.03 5.29
N LEU A 83 1.03 14.47 6.43
CA LEU A 83 2.07 15.00 7.32
C LEU A 83 3.41 14.31 7.02
N TRP A 84 4.44 15.10 6.74
CA TRP A 84 5.78 14.65 6.33
C TRP A 84 5.72 13.59 5.23
N TYR A 85 4.82 13.81 4.26
CA TYR A 85 4.32 12.77 3.37
C TYR A 85 5.43 11.98 2.67
N ARG A 86 6.49 12.65 2.20
CA ARG A 86 7.60 11.98 1.50
C ARG A 86 8.30 10.99 2.41
N VAL A 87 8.58 11.39 3.65
CA VAL A 87 9.25 10.53 4.64
C VAL A 87 8.31 9.41 5.07
N THR A 88 7.05 9.72 5.37
CA THR A 88 6.09 8.72 5.86
C THR A 88 5.73 7.71 4.79
N SER A 89 5.65 8.09 3.51
CA SER A 89 5.44 7.14 2.40
C SER A 89 6.62 6.17 2.24
N ILE A 90 7.86 6.64 2.38
CA ILE A 90 9.05 5.76 2.33
C ILE A 90 9.05 4.80 3.52
N LEU A 91 8.85 5.31 4.74
CA LEU A 91 8.83 4.49 5.94
C LEU A 91 7.68 3.47 5.91
N PHE A 92 6.49 3.86 5.44
CA PHE A 92 5.37 2.95 5.31
C PHE A 92 5.66 1.85 4.28
N PHE A 93 6.20 2.21 3.10
CA PHE A 93 6.59 1.22 2.09
C PHE A 93 7.57 0.20 2.67
N LEU A 94 8.65 0.65 3.32
CA LEU A 94 9.63 -0.24 3.91
C LEU A 94 9.04 -1.10 5.03
N ALA A 95 8.26 -0.51 5.93
CA ALA A 95 7.65 -1.22 7.06
C ALA A 95 6.60 -2.25 6.62
N PHE A 96 5.78 -1.93 5.61
CA PHE A 96 4.77 -2.85 5.06
C PHE A 96 5.45 -3.95 4.24
N THR A 97 6.42 -3.60 3.39
CA THR A 97 7.17 -4.59 2.60
C THR A 97 7.96 -5.55 3.47
N TYR A 98 8.51 -5.08 4.60
CA TYR A 98 9.09 -5.97 5.61
C TYR A 98 8.08 -7.02 6.07
N VAL A 99 6.87 -6.60 6.50
CA VAL A 99 5.81 -7.54 6.95
C VAL A 99 5.41 -8.51 5.84
N PHE A 100 5.29 -8.03 4.61
CA PHE A 100 5.00 -8.87 3.44
C PHE A 100 6.08 -9.94 3.19
N LEU A 101 7.36 -9.62 3.42
CA LEU A 101 8.47 -10.54 3.18
C LEU A 101 8.71 -11.56 4.30
N LEU A 102 8.05 -11.41 5.46
CA LEU A 102 8.25 -12.30 6.61
C LEU A 102 7.84 -13.74 6.33
N ASP A 103 6.72 -13.96 5.66
CA ASP A 103 6.19 -15.31 5.46
C ASP A 103 5.36 -15.43 4.17
N MET A 104 5.82 -16.29 3.27
CA MET A 104 5.14 -16.57 2.01
C MET A 104 3.84 -17.35 2.20
N VAL A 105 3.65 -18.04 3.33
CA VAL A 105 2.38 -18.72 3.64
C VAL A 105 1.24 -17.71 3.83
N GLN A 106 1.57 -16.50 4.32
CA GLN A 106 0.60 -15.41 4.48
C GLN A 106 0.44 -14.58 3.20
N TYR A 107 0.95 -15.05 2.06
CA TYR A 107 0.89 -14.31 0.81
C TYR A 107 -0.55 -14.00 0.39
N LEU A 108 -0.78 -12.72 0.09
CA LEU A 108 -2.01 -12.24 -0.52
C LEU A 108 -1.68 -11.29 -1.66
N ASN A 109 -2.29 -11.50 -2.84
CA ASN A 109 -2.10 -10.62 -4.00
C ASN A 109 -2.41 -9.14 -3.68
N HIS A 110 -3.30 -8.87 -2.73
CA HIS A 110 -3.62 -7.52 -2.27
C HIS A 110 -2.45 -6.87 -1.51
N PHE A 111 -1.70 -7.64 -0.71
CA PHE A 111 -0.54 -7.13 0.02
C PHE A 111 0.62 -6.83 -0.93
N TYR A 112 0.78 -7.67 -1.95
CA TYR A 112 1.70 -7.38 -3.03
C TYR A 112 1.33 -6.06 -3.75
N LEU A 113 0.04 -5.86 -4.07
CA LEU A 113 -0.43 -4.60 -4.65
C LEU A 113 -0.18 -3.41 -3.72
N ILE A 114 -0.37 -3.55 -2.40
CA ILE A 114 -0.06 -2.49 -1.43
C ILE A 114 1.42 -2.13 -1.44
N CYS A 115 2.34 -3.11 -1.53
CA CYS A 115 3.78 -2.84 -1.68
C CYS A 115 4.07 -1.99 -2.93
N LEU A 116 3.48 -2.37 -4.08
CA LEU A 116 3.67 -1.63 -5.33
C LEU A 116 3.07 -0.22 -5.28
N VAL A 117 1.87 -0.07 -4.74
CA VAL A 117 1.19 1.22 -4.62
C VAL A 117 1.93 2.14 -3.66
N SER A 118 2.33 1.65 -2.48
CA SER A 118 3.10 2.43 -1.50
C SER A 118 4.45 2.87 -2.06
N PHE A 119 5.13 2.02 -2.84
CA PHE A 119 6.33 2.41 -3.59
C PHE A 119 6.06 3.55 -4.57
N LEU A 120 4.99 3.49 -5.37
CA LEU A 120 4.63 4.56 -6.29
C LEU A 120 4.29 5.87 -5.57
N MET A 121 3.63 5.78 -4.41
CA MET A 121 3.25 6.95 -3.60
C MET A 121 4.46 7.78 -3.16
N ILE A 122 5.64 7.18 -2.98
CA ILE A 122 6.90 7.88 -2.68
C ILE A 122 7.16 9.00 -3.69
N TRP A 123 6.85 8.76 -4.97
CA TRP A 123 7.16 9.66 -6.09
C TRP A 123 6.00 10.62 -6.40
N ILE A 124 4.76 10.21 -6.12
CA ILE A 124 3.56 11.00 -6.42
C ILE A 124 3.43 12.20 -5.45
N PRO A 125 3.27 13.44 -5.94
CA PRO A 125 3.19 14.63 -5.10
C PRO A 125 1.80 14.83 -4.46
N ALA A 126 1.20 13.79 -3.87
CA ALA A 126 -0.17 13.83 -3.34
C ALA A 126 -0.35 14.71 -2.09
N HIS A 127 0.75 15.17 -1.47
CA HIS A 127 0.73 16.11 -0.35
C HIS A 127 0.65 17.58 -0.79
N ARG A 128 0.68 17.89 -2.09
CA ARG A 128 0.64 19.29 -2.55
C ARG A 128 -0.76 19.91 -2.53
N THR A 129 -1.77 19.17 -2.07
CA THR A 129 -3.10 19.71 -1.74
C THR A 129 -3.71 18.93 -0.58
N TRP A 130 -4.70 19.55 0.08
CA TRP A 130 -5.49 18.97 1.17
C TRP A 130 -4.66 18.19 2.18
N SER A 131 -3.51 18.72 2.58
CA SER A 131 -2.55 18.06 3.45
C SER A 131 -2.11 18.99 4.57
N VAL A 132 -1.66 18.40 5.66
CA VAL A 132 -1.00 19.12 6.75
C VAL A 132 0.30 19.77 6.26
N ASP A 133 1.07 19.10 5.39
CA ASP A 133 2.29 19.67 4.78
C ASP A 133 2.01 20.97 4.01
N ALA A 134 0.97 21.02 3.19
CA ALA A 134 0.59 22.20 2.42
C ALA A 134 -0.02 23.30 3.29
N TRP A 135 -0.65 22.94 4.42
CA TRP A 135 -1.14 23.89 5.40
C TRP A 135 0.02 24.58 6.14
N PHE A 136 1.01 23.83 6.62
CA PHE A 136 2.19 24.39 7.28
C PHE A 136 3.14 25.09 6.32
N ARG A 137 3.19 24.66 5.04
CA ARG A 137 4.03 25.27 4.00
C ARG A 137 3.19 25.62 2.77
N PRO A 138 2.57 26.81 2.75
CA PRO A 138 1.72 27.25 1.63
C PRO A 138 2.42 27.24 0.27
N SER A 139 3.76 27.35 0.22
CA SER A 139 4.55 27.24 -1.01
C SER A 139 4.49 25.86 -1.68
N LEU A 140 4.08 24.81 -0.95
CA LEU A 140 3.86 23.48 -1.52
C LEU A 140 2.53 23.37 -2.27
N LEU A 141 1.57 24.23 -1.96
CA LEU A 141 0.21 24.16 -2.49
C LEU A 141 0.23 24.20 -4.02
N ALA A 142 -0.44 23.25 -4.65
CA ALA A 142 -0.62 23.16 -6.08
C ALA A 142 -2.07 22.83 -6.41
N LYS A 143 -2.59 23.44 -7.47
CA LYS A 143 -3.93 23.09 -8.03
C LYS A 143 -3.84 21.97 -9.06
N THR A 144 -2.63 21.68 -9.56
CA THR A 144 -2.42 20.70 -10.61
C THR A 144 -1.21 19.81 -10.31
N ALA A 145 -1.22 18.62 -10.90
CA ALA A 145 -0.09 17.70 -10.94
C ALA A 145 0.17 17.25 -12.39
N PRO A 146 1.37 16.78 -12.73
CA PRO A 146 1.64 16.19 -14.05
C PRO A 146 0.78 14.93 -14.28
N ALA A 147 0.16 14.79 -15.45
CA ALA A 147 -0.76 13.69 -15.77
C ALA A 147 -0.22 12.27 -15.50
N TRP A 148 1.09 12.05 -15.65
CA TRP A 148 1.71 10.74 -15.39
C TRP A 148 1.46 10.24 -13.96
N THR A 149 1.37 11.15 -12.98
CA THR A 149 1.14 10.80 -11.56
C THR A 149 -0.21 10.12 -11.34
N LEU A 150 -1.21 10.49 -12.13
CA LEU A 150 -2.53 9.86 -12.13
C LEU A 150 -2.53 8.58 -12.96
N TYR A 151 -1.90 8.61 -14.14
CA TYR A 151 -1.88 7.46 -15.04
C TYR A 151 -1.09 6.28 -14.48
N VAL A 152 0.00 6.51 -13.74
CA VAL A 152 0.76 5.42 -13.14
C VAL A 152 -0.07 4.65 -12.09
N LEU A 153 -0.87 5.35 -11.28
CA LEU A 153 -1.79 4.70 -10.33
C LEU A 153 -2.90 3.94 -11.06
N ARG A 154 -3.52 4.56 -12.06
CA ARG A 154 -4.56 3.91 -12.87
C ARG A 154 -4.02 2.67 -13.58
N PHE A 155 -2.82 2.75 -14.13
CA PHE A 155 -2.16 1.64 -14.79
C PHE A 155 -1.86 0.51 -13.80
N GLN A 156 -1.30 0.82 -12.63
CA GLN A 156 -1.00 -0.17 -11.59
C GLN A 156 -2.26 -0.92 -11.11
N LEU A 157 -3.36 -0.20 -10.85
CA LEU A 157 -4.63 -0.82 -10.52
C LEU A 157 -5.19 -1.62 -11.72
N GLY A 158 -5.07 -1.06 -12.92
CA GLY A 158 -5.49 -1.70 -14.16
C GLY A 158 -4.82 -3.06 -14.39
N ILE A 159 -3.52 -3.19 -14.11
CA ILE A 159 -2.79 -4.47 -14.16
C ILE A 159 -3.45 -5.50 -13.24
N ALA A 160 -3.71 -5.13 -11.98
CA ALA A 160 -4.31 -6.05 -11.00
C ALA A 160 -5.70 -6.51 -11.45
N TYR A 161 -6.54 -5.60 -11.95
CA TYR A 161 -7.86 -5.96 -12.47
C TYR A 161 -7.79 -6.78 -13.76
N PHE A 162 -6.86 -6.47 -14.66
CA PHE A 162 -6.68 -7.17 -15.93
C PHE A 162 -6.30 -8.64 -15.69
N TYR A 163 -5.24 -8.89 -14.91
CA TYR A 163 -4.83 -10.26 -14.59
C TYR A 163 -5.83 -10.96 -13.66
N GLY A 164 -6.49 -10.23 -12.76
CA GLY A 164 -7.61 -10.77 -11.98
C GLY A 164 -8.83 -11.16 -12.83
N GLY A 165 -8.97 -10.59 -14.02
CA GLY A 165 -9.92 -10.99 -15.05
C GLY A 165 -9.43 -12.22 -15.83
N ILE A 166 -8.19 -12.22 -16.31
CA ILE A 166 -7.59 -13.36 -17.02
C ILE A 166 -7.64 -14.64 -16.17
N ALA A 167 -7.30 -14.55 -14.89
CA ALA A 167 -7.34 -15.69 -13.97
C ALA A 167 -8.76 -16.30 -13.85
N LYS A 168 -9.79 -15.51 -14.14
CA LYS A 168 -11.18 -15.94 -14.16
C LYS A 168 -11.64 -16.46 -15.53
N ILE A 169 -10.83 -16.37 -16.58
CA ILE A 169 -11.17 -16.97 -17.88
C ILE A 169 -10.80 -18.44 -17.85
N ASN A 170 -11.57 -19.23 -17.11
CA ASN A 170 -11.44 -20.68 -17.04
C ASN A 170 -12.81 -21.36 -17.21
N GLY A 171 -12.80 -22.65 -17.54
CA GLY A 171 -14.02 -23.39 -17.89
C GLY A 171 -15.10 -23.33 -16.81
N ASP A 172 -14.71 -23.49 -15.54
CA ASP A 172 -15.63 -23.50 -14.41
C ASP A 172 -16.26 -22.12 -14.20
N TRP A 173 -15.44 -21.06 -14.24
CA TRP A 173 -15.93 -19.68 -14.11
C TRP A 173 -16.86 -19.27 -15.25
N LEU A 174 -16.57 -19.67 -16.49
CA LEU A 174 -17.43 -19.38 -17.64
C LEU A 174 -18.76 -20.14 -17.58
N ARG A 175 -18.80 -21.28 -16.89
CA ARG A 175 -20.02 -22.06 -16.62
C ARG A 175 -20.73 -21.64 -15.33
N GLY A 176 -20.16 -20.72 -14.55
CA GLY A 176 -20.68 -20.37 -13.23
C GLY A 176 -20.60 -21.50 -12.21
N GLU A 177 -19.75 -22.51 -12.47
CA GLU A 177 -19.54 -23.63 -11.56
C GLU A 177 -18.52 -23.24 -10.47
N PRO A 178 -18.75 -23.59 -9.20
CA PRO A 178 -17.71 -23.48 -8.18
C PRO A 178 -16.56 -24.43 -8.51
N ILE A 179 -15.37 -24.14 -7.94
CA ILE A 179 -14.24 -25.08 -7.98
C ILE A 179 -14.71 -26.42 -7.42
N ARG A 180 -14.58 -27.49 -8.21
CA ARG A 180 -14.81 -28.85 -7.74
C ARG A 180 -13.64 -29.21 -6.82
N ALA A 181 -13.96 -29.42 -5.54
CA ALA A 181 -13.01 -29.85 -4.51
C ALA A 181 -12.50 -31.28 -4.77
#